data_AF-A0A7Y3UPP9-F1
#
_entry.id   AF-A0A7Y3UPP9-F1
#
_cell.length_a   1.000
_cell.length_b   1.000
_cell.length_c   1.000
_cell.angle_alpha   90.00
_cell.angle_beta   90.00
_cell.angle_gamma   90.00
#
_symmetry.space_group_name_H-M   'P 1'
#
loop_
_entity.id
_entity.type
_entity.pdbx_description
1 polymer ?
#
loop_
_entity_poly.entity_id
_entity_poly.type
_entity_poly.pdbx_seq_one_letter_code
_entity_poly.pdbx_strand_id
1 'polypeptide(L)'
;MYKRIIMTLLFFVICLAVEVRAEESVNVPAGEKKEKSELAKLLSQVDKDYKAVRALSGYTTFKKKEWKLIKESGENIIKVAKLLRSDYARPEDRKYEKLMKKMQNSAQELVKIAKDNKKPGSVEDAQFHVRKLQQTCSLCHKHLDIHIYPQLFKGKKSEMKEKRSQN
;
A
#
# COMPACT_ATOMS: atom_id res chain seq x y z
N MET A 1 2.80 11.52 -62.06
CA MET A 1 1.72 11.73 -61.06
C MET A 1 1.75 10.76 -59.87
N TYR A 2 2.42 9.60 -59.97
CA TYR A 2 2.49 8.58 -58.91
C TYR A 2 3.28 8.99 -57.65
N LYS A 3 4.36 9.78 -57.80
CA LYS A 3 5.18 10.28 -56.68
C LYS A 3 4.42 11.18 -55.69
N ARG A 4 3.42 11.94 -56.16
CA ARG A 4 2.62 12.81 -55.28
C ARG A 4 1.63 12.00 -54.44
N ILE A 5 1.09 10.91 -54.97
CA ILE A 5 0.12 10.02 -54.30
C ILE A 5 0.80 9.20 -53.19
N ILE A 6 2.03 8.72 -53.42
CA ILE A 6 2.80 7.98 -52.41
C ILE A 6 3.15 8.87 -51.21
N MET A 7 3.49 10.15 -51.45
CA MET A 7 3.85 11.06 -50.37
C MET A 7 2.64 11.42 -49.49
N THR A 8 1.44 11.57 -50.06
CA THR A 8 0.21 11.81 -49.28
C THR A 8 -0.19 10.58 -48.48
N LEU A 9 -0.05 9.37 -49.03
CA LEU A 9 -0.34 8.13 -48.31
C LEU A 9 0.62 7.91 -47.13
N LEU A 10 1.92 8.16 -47.31
CA LEU A 10 2.92 8.09 -46.23
C LEU A 10 2.64 9.11 -45.12
N PHE A 11 2.20 10.33 -45.47
CA PHE A 11 1.82 11.33 -44.47
C PHE A 11 0.56 10.91 -43.70
N PHE A 12 -0.41 10.28 -44.37
CA PHE A 12 -1.65 9.81 -43.74
C PHE A 12 -1.40 8.65 -42.76
N VAL A 13 -0.48 7.72 -43.08
CA VAL A 13 -0.10 6.62 -42.16
C VAL A 13 0.65 7.14 -40.93
N ILE A 14 1.47 8.19 -41.08
CA ILE A 14 2.16 8.82 -39.94
C ILE A 14 1.16 9.56 -39.04
N CYS A 15 0.17 10.25 -39.60
CA CYS A 15 -0.89 10.89 -38.81
C CYS A 15 -1.75 9.88 -38.04
N LEU A 16 -2.12 8.76 -38.68
CA LEU A 16 -2.89 7.69 -38.03
C LEU A 16 -2.09 6.94 -36.95
N ALA A 17 -0.76 6.86 -37.06
CA ALA A 17 0.09 6.30 -36.02
C ALA A 17 0.28 7.23 -34.80
N VAL A 18 0.08 8.53 -34.98
CA VAL A 18 0.17 9.53 -33.89
C VAL A 18 -1.13 9.59 -33.07
N GLU A 19 -2.29 9.33 -33.67
CA GLU A 19 -3.58 9.32 -32.95
C GLU A 19 -3.77 8.12 -32.01
N VAL A 20 -3.02 7.03 -32.17
CA VAL A 20 -3.08 5.84 -31.28
C VAL A 20 -2.28 6.03 -29.97
N ARG A 21 -1.66 7.21 -29.76
CA ARG A 21 -1.00 7.57 -28.49
C ARG A 21 -1.55 8.85 -27.85
N ALA A 22 -2.81 9.18 -28.11
CA ALA A 22 -3.57 9.97 -27.15
C ALA A 22 -3.91 9.05 -25.98
N GLU A 23 -3.01 9.03 -25.00
CA GLU A 23 -3.26 8.54 -23.65
C GLU A 23 -4.61 9.10 -23.23
N GLU A 24 -5.61 8.23 -23.13
CA GLU A 24 -6.94 8.52 -22.62
C GLU A 24 -6.74 9.04 -21.20
N SER A 25 -6.57 10.36 -21.06
CA SER A 25 -6.64 11.04 -19.79
C SER A 25 -8.11 10.98 -19.40
N VAL A 26 -8.52 9.82 -18.90
CA VAL A 26 -9.81 9.60 -18.27
C VAL A 26 -10.00 10.78 -17.33
N ASN A 27 -10.98 11.62 -17.63
CA ASN A 27 -11.36 12.76 -16.80
C ASN A 27 -11.89 12.19 -15.49
N VAL A 28 -10.99 11.83 -14.58
CA VAL A 28 -11.31 11.34 -13.24
C VAL A 28 -12.10 12.46 -12.55
N PRO A 29 -13.37 12.24 -12.18
CA PRO A 29 -14.20 13.25 -11.54
C PRO A 29 -13.49 13.85 -10.32
N ALA A 30 -13.68 15.16 -10.07
CA ALA A 30 -13.00 15.85 -8.97
C ALA A 30 -13.25 15.19 -7.59
N GLY A 31 -14.41 14.54 -7.40
CA GLY A 31 -14.73 13.75 -6.22
C GLY A 31 -13.81 12.53 -6.03
N GLU A 32 -13.56 11.77 -7.11
CA GLU A 32 -12.70 10.58 -7.07
C GLU A 32 -11.22 10.97 -6.86
N LYS A 33 -10.77 12.13 -7.37
CA LYS A 33 -9.43 12.67 -7.09
C LYS A 33 -9.27 13.03 -5.60
N LYS A 34 -10.30 13.62 -4.99
CA LYS A 34 -10.28 14.01 -3.57
C LYS A 34 -10.27 12.78 -2.66
N GLU A 35 -11.12 11.79 -2.93
CA GLU A 35 -11.16 10.53 -2.19
C GLU A 35 -9.82 9.78 -2.26
N LYS A 36 -9.22 9.67 -3.47
CA LYS A 36 -7.88 9.07 -3.65
C LYS A 36 -6.81 9.81 -2.84
N SER A 37 -6.88 11.14 -2.76
CA SER A 37 -5.97 11.96 -1.95
C SER A 37 -6.13 11.69 -0.44
N GLU A 38 -7.36 11.60 0.06
CA GLU A 38 -7.59 11.34 1.49
C GLU A 38 -7.19 9.91 1.88
N LEU A 39 -7.50 8.91 1.05
CA LEU A 39 -7.03 7.54 1.24
C LEU A 39 -5.49 7.47 1.27
N ALA A 40 -4.83 8.17 0.34
CA ALA A 40 -3.37 8.22 0.28
C ALA A 40 -2.76 8.83 1.55
N LYS A 41 -3.37 9.89 2.11
CA LYS A 41 -2.93 10.50 3.38
C LYS A 41 -3.05 9.52 4.55
N LEU A 42 -4.17 8.81 4.66
CA LEU A 42 -4.38 7.80 5.70
C LEU A 42 -3.34 6.67 5.61
N LEU A 43 -3.12 6.13 4.41
CA LEU A 43 -2.14 5.07 4.19
C LEU A 43 -0.70 5.57 4.44
N SER A 44 -0.39 6.81 4.08
CA SER A 44 0.91 7.42 4.39
C SER A 44 1.14 7.56 5.90
N GLN A 45 0.09 7.84 6.68
CA GLN A 45 0.19 7.89 8.14
C GLN A 45 0.48 6.49 8.71
N VAL A 46 -0.22 5.45 8.23
CA VAL A 46 0.05 4.06 8.63
C VAL A 46 1.47 3.64 8.29
N ASP A 47 1.96 3.98 7.09
CA ASP A 47 3.33 3.66 6.68
C ASP A 47 4.38 4.36 7.56
N LYS A 48 4.15 5.63 7.92
CA LYS A 48 5.03 6.37 8.84
C LYS A 48 5.11 5.70 10.21
N ASP A 49 3.97 5.40 10.83
CA ASP A 49 3.92 4.75 12.14
C ASP A 49 4.49 3.33 12.11
N TYR A 50 4.19 2.56 11.05
CA TYR A 50 4.78 1.24 10.84
C TYR A 50 6.31 1.31 10.72
N LYS A 51 6.85 2.24 9.93
CA LYS A 51 8.30 2.43 9.77
C LYS A 51 8.97 2.82 11.09
N ALA A 52 8.30 3.65 11.90
CA ALA A 52 8.80 4.03 13.22
C ALA A 52 8.99 2.82 14.14
N VAL A 53 7.97 1.95 14.26
CA VAL A 53 8.10 0.72 15.08
C VAL A 53 9.00 -0.32 14.43
N ARG A 54 9.07 -0.39 13.10
CA ARG A 54 9.99 -1.27 12.37
C ARG A 54 11.45 -0.91 12.65
N ALA A 55 11.78 0.36 12.80
CA ALA A 55 13.16 0.80 13.09
C ALA A 55 13.70 0.24 14.41
N LEU A 56 12.82 -0.21 15.31
CA LEU A 56 13.17 -0.86 16.57
C LEU A 56 13.46 -2.36 16.42
N SER A 57 13.34 -2.92 15.21
CA SER A 57 13.64 -4.33 14.95
C SER A 57 15.12 -4.61 15.24
N GLY A 58 15.40 -5.66 16.00
CA GLY A 58 16.77 -6.09 16.32
C GLY A 58 17.33 -5.54 17.63
N TYR A 59 16.59 -4.65 18.30
CA TYR A 59 16.93 -4.24 19.66
C TYR A 59 16.68 -5.40 20.62
N THR A 60 17.56 -5.58 21.60
CA THR A 60 17.40 -6.58 22.66
C THR A 60 16.70 -6.01 23.91
N THR A 61 16.65 -4.69 24.04
CA THR A 61 15.97 -3.98 25.13
C THR A 61 15.35 -2.67 24.62
N PHE A 62 14.30 -2.20 25.30
CA PHE A 62 13.65 -0.92 25.00
C PHE A 62 13.68 -0.02 26.23
N LYS A 63 14.04 1.26 26.03
CA LYS A 63 13.93 2.29 27.07
C LYS A 63 12.52 2.87 27.04
N LYS A 64 12.24 3.74 28.01
CA LYS A 64 10.93 4.42 28.13
C LYS A 64 10.49 5.12 26.83
N LYS A 65 11.44 5.69 26.06
CA LYS A 65 11.15 6.41 24.81
C LYS A 65 10.70 5.46 23.69
N GLU A 66 11.31 4.28 23.57
CA GLU A 66 10.92 3.27 22.57
C GLU A 66 9.54 2.70 22.91
N TRP A 67 9.26 2.40 24.19
CA TRP A 67 7.93 1.96 24.60
C TRP A 67 6.85 3.00 24.34
N LYS A 68 7.15 4.28 24.58
CA LYS A 68 6.26 5.39 24.25
C LYS A 68 5.98 5.45 22.73
N LEU A 69 7.02 5.32 21.90
CA LEU A 69 6.90 5.29 20.45
C LEU A 69 6.04 4.12 19.96
N ILE A 70 6.24 2.90 20.50
CA ILE A 70 5.42 1.73 20.16
C ILE A 70 3.94 1.97 20.50
N LYS A 71 3.68 2.53 21.68
CA LYS A 71 2.31 2.85 22.11
C LYS A 71 1.66 3.86 21.16
N GLU A 72 2.32 4.99 20.91
CA GLU A 72 1.77 6.08 20.10
C GLU A 72 1.54 5.64 18.64
N SER A 73 2.51 4.97 18.03
CA SER A 73 2.35 4.44 16.68
C SER A 73 1.28 3.36 16.60
N GLY A 74 1.16 2.49 17.61
CA GLY A 74 0.07 1.54 17.70
C GLY A 74 -1.30 2.22 17.78
N GLU A 75 -1.45 3.24 18.63
CA GLU A 75 -2.70 4.02 18.78
C GLU A 75 -3.08 4.74 17.47
N ASN A 76 -2.11 5.32 16.77
CA ASN A 76 -2.32 5.96 15.47
C ASN A 76 -2.79 4.96 14.40
N ILE A 77 -2.11 3.81 14.28
CA ILE A 77 -2.49 2.76 13.32
C ILE A 77 -3.91 2.26 13.62
N ILE A 78 -4.28 2.06 14.90
CA ILE A 78 -5.65 1.65 15.27
C ILE A 78 -6.67 2.69 14.82
N LYS A 79 -6.39 3.98 15.05
CA LYS A 79 -7.29 5.08 14.65
C LYS A 79 -7.52 5.06 13.14
N VAL A 80 -6.44 5.02 12.36
CA VAL A 80 -6.54 5.00 10.90
C VAL A 80 -7.18 3.71 10.39
N ALA A 81 -6.84 2.55 10.96
CA ALA A 81 -7.43 1.27 10.56
C ALA A 81 -8.96 1.25 10.76
N LYS A 82 -9.47 1.87 11.83
CA LYS A 82 -10.91 2.01 12.04
C LYS A 82 -11.57 2.87 10.96
N LEU A 83 -10.97 4.00 10.61
CA LEU A 83 -11.46 4.86 9.52
C LEU A 83 -11.46 4.12 8.19
N LEU A 84 -10.35 3.44 7.85
CA LEU A 84 -10.26 2.66 6.61
C LEU A 84 -11.30 1.54 6.52
N ARG A 85 -11.65 0.91 7.64
CA ARG A 85 -12.68 -0.14 7.69
C ARG A 85 -14.11 0.38 7.68
N SER A 86 -14.32 1.67 7.95
CA SER A 86 -15.61 2.33 7.89
C SER A 86 -15.82 2.93 6.50
N ASP A 87 -14.90 3.82 6.11
CA ASP A 87 -15.09 4.73 4.98
C ASP A 87 -14.60 4.11 3.66
N TYR A 88 -13.74 3.08 3.74
CA TYR A 88 -13.16 2.38 2.60
C TYR A 88 -13.35 0.85 2.72
N ALA A 89 -14.49 0.46 3.29
CA ALA A 89 -14.90 -0.94 3.43
C ALA A 89 -15.09 -1.59 2.06
N ARG A 90 -14.77 -2.89 1.96
CA ARG A 90 -15.02 -3.71 0.77
C ARG A 90 -15.71 -5.00 1.22
N PRO A 91 -17.01 -4.96 1.53
CA PRO A 91 -17.72 -6.10 2.14
C PRO A 91 -17.68 -7.37 1.27
N GLU A 92 -17.68 -7.21 -0.05
CA GLU A 92 -17.55 -8.33 -1.00
C GLU A 92 -16.12 -8.91 -1.06
N ASP A 93 -15.11 -8.14 -0.62
CA ASP A 93 -13.72 -8.57 -0.54
C ASP A 93 -13.37 -9.06 0.87
N ARG A 94 -13.82 -10.28 1.18
CA ARG A 94 -13.57 -10.94 2.48
C ARG A 94 -12.09 -10.97 2.86
N LYS A 95 -11.19 -11.05 1.88
CA LYS A 95 -9.74 -11.13 2.13
C LYS A 95 -9.19 -9.78 2.54
N TYR A 96 -9.59 -8.70 1.86
CA TYR A 96 -9.29 -7.33 2.28
C TYR A 96 -9.78 -7.08 3.71
N GLU A 97 -11.05 -7.36 4.01
CA GLU A 97 -11.62 -7.13 5.35
C GLU A 97 -10.88 -7.90 6.45
N LYS A 98 -10.52 -9.16 6.17
CA LYS A 98 -9.73 -9.99 7.09
C LYS A 98 -8.34 -9.39 7.33
N LEU A 99 -7.68 -8.87 6.30
CA LEU A 99 -6.34 -8.27 6.41
C LEU A 99 -6.40 -6.93 7.15
N MET A 100 -7.40 -6.10 6.88
CA MET A 100 -7.63 -4.85 7.61
C MET A 100 -7.88 -5.09 9.10
N LYS A 101 -8.69 -6.10 9.45
CA LYS A 101 -8.88 -6.52 10.85
C LYS A 101 -7.57 -7.00 11.49
N LYS A 102 -6.76 -7.79 10.77
CA LYS A 102 -5.44 -8.25 11.27
C LYS A 102 -4.46 -7.10 11.53
N MET A 103 -4.46 -6.08 10.69
CA MET A 103 -3.63 -4.88 10.88
C MET A 103 -4.04 -4.17 12.18
N GLN A 104 -5.34 -3.93 12.35
CA GLN A 104 -5.89 -3.31 13.56
C GLN A 104 -5.56 -4.12 14.81
N ASN A 105 -5.78 -5.44 14.80
CA ASN A 105 -5.52 -6.31 15.95
C ASN A 105 -4.02 -6.33 16.31
N SER A 106 -3.13 -6.38 15.32
CA SER A 106 -1.68 -6.36 15.58
C SER A 106 -1.25 -5.05 16.23
N ALA A 107 -1.83 -3.92 15.81
CA ALA A 107 -1.60 -2.62 16.45
C ALA A 107 -2.18 -2.55 17.87
N GLN A 108 -3.36 -3.14 18.12
CA GLN A 108 -3.94 -3.25 19.46
C GLN A 108 -3.03 -4.01 20.44
N GLU A 109 -2.45 -5.13 19.99
CA GLU A 109 -1.50 -5.88 20.82
C GLU A 109 -0.22 -5.08 21.08
N LEU A 110 0.31 -4.34 20.11
CA LEU A 110 1.45 -3.43 20.35
C LEU A 110 1.15 -2.41 21.47
N VAL A 111 -0.03 -1.79 21.45
CA VAL A 111 -0.45 -0.84 22.49
C VAL A 111 -0.56 -1.53 23.85
N LYS A 112 -1.13 -2.73 23.90
CA LYS A 112 -1.28 -3.52 25.12
C LYS A 112 0.09 -3.88 25.71
N ILE A 113 0.99 -4.42 24.90
CA ILE A 113 2.36 -4.79 25.31
C ILE A 113 3.11 -3.55 25.80
N ALA A 114 3.01 -2.42 25.08
CA ALA A 114 3.70 -1.20 25.48
C ALA A 114 3.18 -0.63 26.81
N LYS A 115 1.91 -0.85 27.16
CA LYS A 115 1.32 -0.47 28.47
C LYS A 115 1.76 -1.40 29.60
N ASP A 116 2.06 -2.66 29.29
CA ASP A 116 2.41 -3.72 30.23
C ASP A 116 3.85 -4.23 30.03
N ASN A 117 4.74 -3.33 29.65
CA ASN A 117 6.09 -3.62 29.14
C ASN A 117 7.10 -4.15 30.18
N LYS A 118 6.67 -4.34 31.43
CA LYS A 118 7.51 -4.86 32.52
C LYS A 118 7.54 -6.38 32.56
N LYS A 119 6.70 -7.04 31.76
CA LYS A 119 6.66 -8.51 31.69
C LYS A 119 7.88 -9.06 30.96
N PRO A 120 8.45 -10.20 31.42
CA PRO A 120 9.44 -10.93 30.64
C PRO A 120 8.89 -11.25 29.23
N GLY A 121 9.71 -11.09 28.19
CA GLY A 121 9.31 -11.34 26.81
C GLY A 121 8.64 -10.16 26.08
N SER A 122 8.42 -9.02 26.75
CA SER A 122 7.69 -7.89 26.15
C SER A 122 8.34 -7.37 24.86
N VAL A 123 9.68 -7.39 24.77
CA VAL A 123 10.41 -6.90 23.59
C VAL A 123 10.16 -7.83 22.41
N GLU A 124 10.27 -9.14 22.64
CA GLU A 124 10.04 -10.19 21.67
C GLU A 124 8.60 -10.19 21.17
N ASP A 125 7.63 -10.01 22.07
CA ASP A 125 6.21 -9.89 21.75
C ASP A 125 5.94 -8.65 20.90
N ALA A 126 6.51 -7.50 21.26
CA ALA A 126 6.38 -6.29 20.45
C ALA A 126 6.96 -6.50 19.05
N GLN A 127 8.17 -7.07 18.93
CA GLN A 127 8.79 -7.38 17.64
C GLN A 127 8.00 -8.41 16.84
N PHE A 128 7.39 -9.40 17.49
CA PHE A 128 6.47 -10.35 16.87
C PHE A 128 5.27 -9.64 16.23
N HIS A 129 4.64 -8.70 16.94
CA HIS A 129 3.51 -7.95 16.40
C HIS A 129 3.90 -6.94 15.32
N VAL A 130 5.10 -6.36 15.36
CA VAL A 130 5.66 -5.59 14.24
C VAL A 130 5.81 -6.46 12.98
N ARG A 131 6.29 -7.70 13.12
CA ARG A 131 6.36 -8.66 12.00
C ARG A 131 4.98 -9.04 11.47
N LYS A 132 3.97 -9.18 12.34
CA LYS A 132 2.58 -9.42 11.92
C LYS A 132 2.00 -8.25 11.13
N LEU A 133 2.31 -7.00 11.51
CA LEU A 133 1.96 -5.82 10.71
C LEU A 133 2.60 -5.90 9.32
N GLN A 134 3.92 -6.14 9.24
CA GLN A 134 4.63 -6.26 7.96
C GLN A 134 4.02 -7.33 7.04
N GLN A 135 3.76 -8.53 7.58
CA GLN A 135 3.14 -9.62 6.84
C GLN A 135 1.74 -9.23 6.33
N THR A 136 0.95 -8.56 7.17
CA THR A 136 -0.39 -8.11 6.80
C THR A 136 -0.35 -7.07 5.68
N CYS A 137 0.54 -6.08 5.77
CA CYS A 137 0.75 -5.09 4.70
C CYS A 137 1.16 -5.78 3.40
N SER A 138 2.13 -6.69 3.44
CA SER A 138 2.59 -7.43 2.26
C SER A 138 1.47 -8.25 1.60
N LEU A 139 0.69 -8.98 2.40
CA LEU A 139 -0.43 -9.78 1.90
C LEU A 139 -1.55 -8.91 1.31
N CYS A 140 -1.82 -7.75 1.91
CA CYS A 140 -2.82 -6.81 1.42
C CYS A 140 -2.37 -6.18 0.10
N HIS A 141 -1.13 -5.69 0.04
CA HIS A 141 -0.57 -5.13 -1.18
C HIS A 141 -0.53 -6.15 -2.32
N LYS A 142 -0.14 -7.40 -2.06
CA LYS A 142 -0.22 -8.48 -3.06
C LYS A 142 -1.65 -8.76 -3.51
N HIS A 143 -2.62 -8.69 -2.60
CA HIS A 143 -4.04 -8.91 -2.91
C HIS A 143 -4.61 -7.81 -3.81
N LEU A 144 -4.28 -6.56 -3.51
CA LEU A 144 -4.74 -5.37 -4.24
C LEU A 144 -3.84 -4.98 -5.43
N ASP A 145 -2.83 -5.79 -5.74
CA ASP A 145 -1.82 -5.53 -6.80
C ASP A 145 -1.07 -4.18 -6.62
N ILE A 146 -0.87 -3.77 -5.36
CA ILE A 146 -0.15 -2.55 -5.00
C ILE A 146 1.35 -2.83 -4.98
N HIS A 147 2.10 -2.08 -5.79
CA HIS A 147 3.55 -2.16 -5.88
C HIS A 147 4.18 -0.99 -5.11
N ILE A 148 4.89 -1.27 -4.01
CA ILE A 148 5.43 -0.22 -3.10
C ILE A 148 6.71 0.43 -3.64
N TYR A 149 7.31 -0.10 -4.71
CA TYR A 149 8.50 0.46 -5.35
C TYR A 149 8.43 0.29 -6.88
N PRO A 150 7.47 0.90 -7.57
CA PRO A 150 7.28 0.70 -9.01
C PRO A 150 8.52 1.09 -9.83
N GLN A 151 9.35 2.00 -9.31
CA GLN A 151 10.62 2.39 -9.91
C GLN A 151 11.63 1.24 -10.01
N LEU A 152 11.59 0.26 -9.10
CA LEU A 152 12.47 -0.92 -9.14
C LEU A 152 12.05 -1.93 -10.19
N PHE A 153 10.87 -1.76 -10.80
CA PHE A 153 10.27 -2.70 -11.76
C PHE A 153 9.91 -2.05 -13.10
N LYS A 154 10.49 -0.87 -13.41
CA LYS A 154 10.33 -0.24 -14.73
C LYS A 154 10.74 -1.24 -15.83
N GLY A 155 9.80 -1.61 -16.70
CA GLY A 155 10.00 -2.52 -17.83
C GLY A 155 9.38 -3.92 -17.70
N LYS A 156 8.94 -4.38 -16.52
CA LYS A 156 8.43 -5.76 -16.30
C LYS A 156 6.91 -5.91 -16.19
N LYS A 157 6.15 -4.86 -16.54
CA LYS A 157 4.67 -4.87 -16.39
C LYS A 157 3.97 -5.91 -17.28
N SER A 158 4.54 -6.27 -18.43
CA SER A 158 3.97 -7.25 -19.38
C SER A 158 4.21 -8.70 -18.93
N GLU A 159 5.41 -9.05 -18.50
CA GLU A 159 5.80 -10.43 -18.15
C GLU A 159 5.06 -11.01 -16.93
N MET A 160 4.59 -10.15 -16.01
CA MET A 160 3.90 -10.59 -14.78
C MET A 160 2.42 -10.91 -14.98
N LYS A 161 1.74 -10.26 -15.93
CA LYS A 161 0.33 -10.57 -16.24
C LYS A 161 0.21 -11.91 -16.99
N GLU A 162 1.15 -12.18 -17.88
CA GLU A 162 1.17 -13.38 -18.73
C GLU A 162 1.33 -14.69 -17.93
N LYS A 163 2.12 -14.68 -16.85
CA LYS A 163 2.27 -15.83 -15.94
C LYS A 163 1.03 -16.13 -15.09
N ARG A 164 0.09 -15.18 -14.95
CA ARG A 164 -1.12 -15.35 -14.12
C ARG A 164 -2.32 -15.83 -14.92
N SER A 165 -2.30 -15.69 -16.25
CA SER A 165 -3.28 -16.26 -17.18
C SER A 165 -2.96 -17.70 -17.61
N GLN A 166 -1.80 -18.24 -17.21
CA GLN A 166 -1.32 -19.57 -17.58
C GLN A 166 -1.42 -20.61 -16.44
N ASN A 167 -1.97 -20.23 -15.27
CA ASN A 167 -2.18 -21.10 -14.11
C ASN A 167 -3.63 -21.06 -13.63
#